data_AF-A0AAV8XUX8-F1
#
_entry.id   AF-A0AAV8XUX8-F1
#
_cell.length_a   1.000
_cell.length_b   1.000
_cell.length_c   1.000
_cell.angle_alpha   90.00
_cell.angle_beta   90.00
_cell.angle_gamma   90.00
#
_symmetry.space_group_name_H-M   'P 1'
#
loop_
_entity.id
_entity.type
_entity.pdbx_description
1 polymer ?
#
loop_
_entity_poly.entity_id
_entity_poly.type
_entity_poly.pdbx_seq_one_letter_code
_entity_poly.pdbx_strand_id
1 'polypeptide(L)'
;MPAKGANPVEDAENWKAYIRSEDDSGRIWQHMWGWIMDEYRELKKKLDQKTKESVFLSGVMEEVKEDPRKLIKVPESVNHEYGWVAVKPEFQLQIYGSDYFKPKPLPDVYKLIK
;
A
#
# COMPACT_ATOMS: atom_id res chain seq x y z
N MET A 1 22.04 -2.58 -58.54
CA MET A 1 22.99 -1.84 -57.67
C MET A 1 23.28 -2.73 -56.47
N PRO A 2 24.49 -3.29 -56.29
CA PRO A 2 24.77 -4.11 -55.13
C PRO A 2 24.93 -3.21 -53.90
N ALA A 3 24.32 -3.60 -52.78
CA ALA A 3 24.49 -2.95 -51.49
C ALA A 3 25.99 -2.91 -51.15
N LYS A 4 26.50 -1.75 -50.70
CA LYS A 4 27.86 -1.62 -50.17
C LYS A 4 28.04 -2.66 -49.07
N GLY A 5 28.87 -3.67 -49.33
CA GLY A 5 29.15 -4.74 -48.40
C GLY A 5 29.82 -4.21 -47.14
N ALA A 6 29.40 -4.72 -45.99
CA ALA A 6 30.03 -4.49 -44.70
C ALA A 6 31.53 -4.82 -44.80
N ASN A 7 32.40 -3.88 -44.39
CA ASN A 7 33.83 -4.11 -44.35
C ASN A 7 34.17 -4.81 -43.02
N PRO A 8 34.51 -6.11 -43.04
CA PRO A 8 34.67 -6.90 -41.81
C PRO A 8 35.82 -6.42 -40.93
N VAL A 9 36.79 -5.67 -41.49
CA VAL A 9 37.90 -5.08 -40.73
C VAL A 9 37.43 -3.85 -39.95
N GLU A 10 36.67 -2.96 -40.60
CA GLU A 10 36.09 -1.78 -39.96
C GLU A 10 35.10 -2.19 -38.87
N ASP A 11 34.28 -3.22 -39.12
CA ASP A 11 33.33 -3.74 -38.13
C ASP A 11 34.04 -4.31 -36.89
N ALA A 12 35.16 -5.00 -37.07
CA ALA A 12 35.96 -5.53 -35.96
C ALA A 12 36.67 -4.42 -35.15
N GLU A 13 37.10 -3.34 -35.80
CA GLU A 13 37.68 -2.17 -35.11
C GLU A 13 36.61 -1.40 -34.33
N ASN A 14 35.44 -1.20 -34.93
CA ASN A 14 34.29 -0.58 -34.26
C ASN A 14 33.85 -1.37 -33.03
N TRP A 15 33.81 -2.70 -33.12
CA TRP A 15 33.50 -3.56 -31.98
C TRP A 15 34.54 -3.41 -30.87
N LYS A 16 35.85 -3.43 -31.19
CA LYS A 16 36.92 -3.22 -30.20
C LYS A 16 36.84 -1.85 -29.54
N ALA A 17 36.53 -0.80 -30.31
CA ALA A 17 36.35 0.55 -29.79
C ALA A 17 35.15 0.62 -28.82
N TYR A 18 34.05 -0.05 -29.16
CA TYR A 18 32.87 -0.11 -28.30
C TYR A 18 33.18 -0.75 -26.94
N ILE A 19 33.83 -1.92 -26.94
CA ILE A 19 34.24 -2.61 -25.70
C ILE A 19 35.13 -1.74 -24.83
N ARG A 20 36.14 -1.07 -25.43
CA ARG A 20 37.00 -0.14 -24.68
C ARG A 20 36.22 1.04 -24.10
N SER A 21 35.29 1.60 -24.87
CA SER A 21 34.48 2.72 -24.43
C SER A 21 33.57 2.35 -23.26
N GLU A 22 33.08 1.11 -23.22
CA GLU A 22 32.25 0.59 -22.12
C GLU A 22 33.06 0.46 -20.83
N ASP A 23 34.25 -0.15 -20.91
CA ASP A 23 35.19 -0.27 -19.78
C ASP A 23 35.61 1.10 -19.24
N ASP A 24 35.96 2.03 -20.13
CA ASP A 24 36.39 3.38 -19.75
C ASP A 24 35.23 4.18 -19.16
N SER A 25 34.01 4.02 -19.68
CA SER A 25 32.82 4.71 -19.16
C SER A 25 32.55 4.33 -17.70
N GLY A 26 32.69 3.05 -17.34
CA GLY A 26 32.55 2.59 -15.96
C GLY A 26 33.59 3.24 -15.03
N ARG A 27 34.85 3.30 -15.46
CA ARG A 27 35.95 3.92 -14.68
C ARG A 27 35.77 5.43 -14.53
N ILE A 28 35.44 6.11 -15.62
CA ILE A 28 35.20 7.56 -15.66
C ILE A 28 34.01 7.90 -14.78
N TRP A 29 32.92 7.12 -14.84
CA TRP A 29 31.75 7.33 -13.99
C TRP A 29 32.13 7.29 -12.51
N GLN A 30 32.83 6.25 -12.07
CA GLN A 30 33.23 6.12 -10.67
C GLN A 30 34.20 7.22 -10.24
N HIS A 31 35.21 7.54 -11.05
CA HIS A 31 36.23 8.53 -10.70
C HIS A 31 35.71 9.98 -10.75
N MET A 32 34.95 10.33 -11.78
CA MET A 32 34.50 11.71 -12.02
C MET A 32 33.18 12.02 -11.33
N TRP A 33 32.30 11.03 -11.19
CA TRP A 33 30.91 11.24 -10.77
C TRP A 33 30.50 10.38 -9.57
N GLY A 34 31.33 9.45 -9.10
CA GLY A 34 31.03 8.60 -7.94
C GLY A 34 30.71 9.39 -6.67
N TRP A 35 31.38 10.52 -6.47
CA TRP A 35 31.19 11.42 -5.32
C TRP A 35 29.76 11.99 -5.23
N ILE A 36 29.01 12.08 -6.34
CA ILE A 36 27.62 12.58 -6.33
C ILE A 36 26.73 11.69 -5.46
N MET A 37 26.97 10.38 -5.47
CA MET A 37 26.18 9.44 -4.68
C MET A 37 26.45 9.59 -3.18
N ASP A 38 27.69 9.93 -2.83
CA ASP A 38 28.08 10.19 -1.45
C ASP A 38 27.49 11.52 -0.96
N GLU A 39 27.58 12.59 -1.77
CA GLU A 39 26.94 13.88 -1.48
C GLU A 39 25.42 13.76 -1.32
N TYR A 40 24.76 13.00 -2.21
CA TYR A 40 23.33 12.75 -2.08
C TYR A 40 22.99 12.02 -0.77
N ARG A 41 23.80 11.04 -0.39
CA ARG A 41 23.63 10.30 0.87
C ARG A 41 23.81 11.20 2.08
N GLU A 42 24.80 12.11 2.05
CA GLU A 42 25.00 13.10 3.10
C GLU A 42 23.85 14.10 3.18
N LEU A 43 23.39 14.61 2.04
CA LEU A 43 22.29 15.56 1.97
C LEU A 43 21.01 14.93 2.53
N LYS A 44 20.74 13.67 2.17
CA LYS A 44 19.62 12.90 2.72
C LYS A 44 19.72 12.76 4.24
N LYS A 45 20.91 12.41 4.78
CA LYS A 45 21.12 12.34 6.23
C LYS A 45 20.86 13.68 6.92
N LYS A 46 21.34 14.79 6.34
CA LYS A 46 21.11 16.15 6.86
C LYS A 46 19.62 16.51 6.85
N LEU A 47 18.92 16.16 5.77
CA LEU A 47 17.48 16.36 5.64
C LEU A 47 16.71 15.55 6.70
N ASP A 48 16.98 14.24 6.81
CA ASP A 48 16.34 13.35 7.78
C ASP A 48 16.55 13.86 9.22
N GLN A 49 17.75 14.34 9.54
CA GLN A 49 18.05 14.93 10.84
C GLN A 49 17.23 16.20 11.09
N LYS A 50 17.14 17.10 10.11
CA LYS A 50 16.34 18.32 10.22
C LYS A 50 14.84 18.05 10.29
N THR A 51 14.36 17.03 9.59
CA THR A 51 12.97 16.57 9.69
C THR A 51 12.65 16.06 11.10
N LYS A 52 13.56 15.30 11.73
CA LYS A 52 13.40 14.84 13.11
C LYS A 52 13.45 15.96 14.15
N GLU A 53 14.30 16.97 13.92
CA GLU A 53 14.41 18.14 14.81
C GLU A 53 13.22 19.10 14.67
N SER A 54 12.50 19.07 13.54
CA SER A 54 11.41 19.99 13.27
C SER A 54 10.13 19.57 13.99
N VAL A 55 9.77 20.32 15.03
CA VAL A 55 8.52 20.19 15.78
C VAL A 55 7.28 20.36 14.87
N PHE A 56 7.40 21.18 13.83
CA PHE A 56 6.33 21.38 12.85
C PHE A 56 6.08 20.11 12.01
N LEU A 57 7.15 19.48 11.52
CA LEU A 57 7.02 18.28 10.68
C LEU A 57 6.59 17.06 11.50
N SER A 58 6.98 16.96 12.78
CA SER A 58 6.47 15.91 13.65
C SER A 58 4.95 16.00 13.85
N GLY A 59 4.42 17.22 14.03
CA GLY A 59 2.97 17.43 14.14
C GLY A 59 2.20 17.06 12.86
N VAL A 60 2.72 17.46 11.70
CA VAL A 60 2.11 17.11 10.40
C VAL A 60 2.17 15.61 10.12
N MET A 61 3.25 14.91 10.50
CA MET A 61 3.34 13.45 10.34
C MET A 61 2.40 12.68 11.27
N GLU A 62 2.11 13.21 12.47
CA GLU A 62 1.10 12.65 13.37
C GLU A 62 -0.32 12.90 12.86
N GLU A 63 -0.64 14.10 12.36
CA GLU A 63 -1.96 14.40 11.80
C GLU A 63 -2.30 13.55 10.56
N VAL A 64 -1.30 13.17 9.74
CA VAL A 64 -1.51 12.27 8.59
C VAL A 64 -1.94 10.84 8.99
N LYS A 65 -1.76 10.44 10.26
CA LYS A 65 -2.27 9.13 10.73
C LYS A 65 -3.79 9.07 10.80
N GLU A 66 -4.47 10.19 11.03
CA GLU A 66 -5.92 10.25 11.13
C GLU A 66 -6.50 11.15 10.04
N ASP A 67 -6.40 10.69 8.79
CA ASP A 67 -7.21 11.29 7.72
C ASP A 67 -8.68 10.93 7.96
N PRO A 68 -9.57 11.89 8.27
CA PRO A 68 -10.99 11.65 8.53
C PRO A 68 -11.73 11.15 7.27
N ARG A 69 -11.09 11.18 6.10
CA ARG A 69 -11.62 10.60 4.85
C ARG A 69 -11.25 9.13 4.67
N LYS A 70 -10.32 8.59 5.48
CA LYS A 70 -10.04 7.16 5.46
C LYS A 70 -11.17 6.41 6.13
N LEU A 71 -11.73 5.45 5.40
CA LEU A 71 -12.67 4.49 5.94
C LEU A 71 -12.02 3.78 7.12
N ILE A 72 -12.71 3.79 8.28
CA ILE A 72 -12.33 2.98 9.44
C ILE A 72 -12.24 1.54 8.96
N LYS A 73 -11.13 0.86 9.26
CA LYS A 73 -10.94 -0.56 8.90
C LYS A 73 -12.11 -1.34 9.50
N VAL A 74 -12.96 -1.90 8.64
CA VAL A 74 -14.07 -2.77 9.08
C VAL A 74 -13.43 -3.93 9.84
N PRO A 75 -13.90 -4.26 11.06
CA PRO A 75 -13.33 -5.35 11.82
C PRO A 75 -13.50 -6.66 11.05
N GLU A 76 -12.45 -7.47 10.96
CA GLU A 76 -12.51 -8.81 10.40
C GLU A 76 -13.47 -9.66 11.25
N SER A 77 -14.69 -9.83 10.75
CA SER A 77 -15.68 -10.72 11.36
C SER A 77 -15.89 -11.92 10.44
N VAL A 78 -16.20 -13.07 11.05
CA VAL A 78 -16.33 -14.38 10.38
C VAL A 78 -17.35 -14.36 9.22
N ASN A 79 -18.31 -13.42 9.23
CA ASN A 79 -19.33 -13.29 8.18
C ASN A 79 -19.15 -12.08 7.26
N HIS A 80 -18.03 -11.34 7.35
CA HIS A 80 -17.60 -10.19 6.51
C HIS A 80 -18.59 -9.02 6.27
N GLU A 81 -19.88 -9.17 6.53
CA GLU A 81 -20.93 -8.19 6.24
C GLU A 81 -21.71 -7.80 7.50
N TYR A 82 -22.05 -8.76 8.37
CA TYR A 82 -22.94 -8.52 9.52
C TYR A 82 -22.34 -8.87 10.89
N GLY A 83 -21.19 -9.54 10.93
CA GLY A 83 -20.63 -10.06 12.18
C GLY A 83 -20.28 -8.95 13.17
N TRP A 84 -19.81 -7.79 12.70
CA TRP A 84 -19.48 -6.65 13.56
C TRP A 84 -20.74 -5.96 14.16
N VAL A 85 -21.88 -6.03 13.47
CA VAL A 85 -23.16 -5.52 13.99
C VAL A 85 -23.67 -6.45 15.09
N ALA A 86 -23.56 -7.76 14.89
CA ALA A 86 -23.98 -8.77 15.86
C ALA A 86 -23.15 -8.80 17.16
N VAL A 87 -21.93 -8.22 17.16
CA VAL A 87 -21.12 -8.04 18.37
C VAL A 87 -21.70 -6.99 19.30
N LYS A 88 -22.40 -5.97 18.76
CA LYS A 88 -23.01 -4.92 19.58
C LYS A 88 -24.18 -5.51 20.38
N PRO A 89 -24.22 -5.32 21.71
CA PRO A 89 -25.27 -5.88 22.57
C PRO A 89 -26.68 -5.55 22.05
N GLU A 90 -26.88 -4.32 21.56
CA GLU A 90 -28.14 -3.78 21.01
C GLU A 90 -28.75 -4.57 19.85
N PHE A 91 -27.94 -5.31 19.10
CA PHE A 91 -28.38 -6.09 17.94
C PHE A 91 -28.41 -7.60 18.22
N GLN A 92 -28.16 -8.02 19.47
CA GLN A 92 -28.26 -9.41 19.86
C GLN A 92 -29.73 -9.80 20.04
N LEU A 93 -30.14 -10.88 19.37
CA LEU A 93 -31.51 -11.41 19.45
C LEU A 93 -31.92 -11.81 20.88
N GLN A 94 -30.95 -11.94 21.78
CA GLN A 94 -31.15 -12.19 23.22
C GLN A 94 -31.92 -11.05 23.91
N ILE A 95 -31.87 -9.83 23.38
CA ILE A 95 -32.70 -8.71 23.87
C ILE A 95 -34.18 -8.99 23.66
N TYR A 96 -34.53 -9.68 22.58
CA TYR A 96 -35.90 -10.07 22.26
C TYR A 96 -36.28 -11.43 22.86
N GLY A 97 -35.85 -11.69 24.11
CA GLY A 97 -36.11 -12.93 24.84
C GLY A 97 -37.60 -13.33 24.94
N SER A 98 -37.88 -14.41 25.69
CA SER A 98 -39.16 -15.15 25.76
C SER A 98 -40.45 -14.33 25.96
N ASP A 99 -40.35 -13.04 26.26
CA ASP A 99 -41.47 -12.14 26.52
C ASP A 99 -42.18 -11.63 25.25
N TYR A 100 -41.55 -11.71 24.07
CA TYR A 100 -42.15 -11.18 22.84
C TYR A 100 -43.14 -12.12 22.15
N PHE A 101 -43.02 -13.43 22.35
CA PHE A 101 -43.98 -14.39 21.81
C PHE A 101 -44.94 -14.87 22.89
N LYS A 102 -45.98 -14.07 23.16
CA LYS A 102 -47.16 -14.54 23.88
C LYS A 102 -48.11 -15.15 22.84
N PRO A 103 -48.19 -16.49 22.69
CA PRO A 103 -49.15 -17.07 21.77
C PRO A 103 -50.54 -16.62 22.20
N LYS A 104 -51.20 -15.81 21.35
CA LYS A 104 -52.58 -15.44 21.60
C LYS A 104 -53.43 -16.70 21.51
N PRO A 105 -54.42 -16.88 22.40
CA PRO A 105 -55.32 -18.02 22.29
C PRO A 105 -55.99 -18.01 20.91
N LEU A 106 -56.14 -19.20 20.33
CA LEU A 106 -56.84 -19.38 19.06
C LEU A 106 -58.24 -18.74 19.14
N PRO A 107 -58.65 -17.96 18.11
CA PRO A 107 -60.00 -17.41 18.04
C PRO A 107 -61.06 -18.50 18.20
N ASP A 108 -62.20 -18.17 18.81
CA ASP A 108 -63.28 -19.14 19.11
C ASP A 108 -63.76 -19.92 17.88
N VAL A 109 -63.61 -19.35 16.68
CA VAL A 109 -63.93 -19.98 15.39
C VAL A 109 -63.13 -21.26 15.14
N TYR A 110 -61.93 -21.37 15.71
CA TYR A 110 -61.00 -22.50 15.53
C TYR A 110 -60.89 -23.38 16.78
N LYS A 111 -61.66 -23.10 17.84
CA LYS A 111 -61.72 -23.98 19.00
C LYS A 111 -62.52 -25.22 18.60
N LEU A 112 -61.86 -26.38 18.60
CA LEU A 112 -62.54 -27.66 18.42
C LEU A 112 -63.58 -27.78 19.54
N ILE A 113 -64.86 -27.87 19.14
CA ILE A 113 -65.98 -28.11 20.05
C ILE A 113 -65.66 -29.39 20.82
N LYS A 114 -65.64 -29.32 22.16
CA LYS A 114 -65.50 -30.48 23.02
C LYS A 114 -66.78 -31.32 23.01
#